data_AF-A0A418Y875-F1
#
_entry.id   AF-A0A418Y875-F1
#
_cell.length_a   1.000
_cell.length_b   1.000
_cell.length_c   1.000
_cell.angle_alpha   90.00
_cell.angle_beta   90.00
_cell.angle_gamma   90.00
#
_symmetry.space_group_name_H-M   'P 1'
#
loop_
_entity.id
_entity.type
_entity.pdbx_description
1 polymer ?
#
loop_
_entity_poly.entity_id
_entity_poly.type
_entity_poly.pdbx_seq_one_letter_code
_entity_poly.pdbx_strand_id
1 'polypeptide(L)'
;MNSTKEAQLAQVMGGLFDQVLMPLSERMRAEGKAAFPLAPDVSWLSYYNKRRRSAMSHDDFTSAACRDTDELARRLATCWHALGRHEFAAQAARFGAAAAQARPLVMEGEAKAELSPYIYAMF
;
A
#
# COMPACT_ATOMS: atom_id res chain seq x y z
N MET A 1 6.74 -20.20 -17.31
CA MET A 1 7.11 -18.77 -17.52
C MET A 1 6.94 -17.89 -16.27
N ASN A 2 6.45 -18.40 -15.12
CA ASN A 2 6.24 -17.57 -13.91
C ASN A 2 7.52 -17.19 -13.16
N SER A 3 8.54 -18.05 -13.15
CA SER A 3 9.77 -17.83 -12.38
C SER A 3 10.53 -16.55 -12.78
N THR A 4 10.52 -16.17 -14.07
CA THR A 4 11.19 -14.95 -14.54
C THR A 4 10.44 -13.68 -14.12
N LYS A 5 9.10 -13.72 -14.09
CA LYS A 5 8.26 -12.58 -13.67
C LYS A 5 8.35 -12.33 -12.18
N GLU A 6 8.33 -13.41 -11.38
CA GLU A 6 8.53 -13.35 -9.94
C GLU A 6 9.91 -12.77 -9.61
N ALA A 7 10.97 -13.20 -10.33
CA ALA A 7 12.31 -12.64 -10.17
C ALA A 7 12.38 -11.15 -10.53
N GLN A 8 11.72 -10.72 -11.61
CA GLN A 8 11.65 -9.31 -12.01
C GLN A 8 10.87 -8.47 -10.99
N LEU A 9 9.75 -8.98 -10.47
CA LEU A 9 8.98 -8.31 -9.43
C LEU A 9 9.80 -8.18 -8.14
N ALA A 10 10.49 -9.25 -7.74
CA ALA A 10 11.41 -9.24 -6.60
C ALA A 10 12.55 -8.23 -6.80
N GLN A 11 13.05 -8.06 -8.02
CA GLN A 11 14.07 -7.06 -8.34
C GLN A 11 13.52 -5.62 -8.23
N VAL A 12 12.34 -5.34 -8.77
CA VAL A 12 11.71 -4.02 -8.69
C VAL A 12 11.43 -3.64 -7.23
N MET A 13 10.83 -4.57 -6.47
CA MET A 13 10.48 -4.33 -5.07
C MET A 13 11.71 -4.32 -4.16
N GLY A 14 12.70 -5.17 -4.44
CA GLY A 14 14.00 -5.17 -3.77
C GLY A 14 14.74 -3.85 -3.98
N GLY A 15 14.75 -3.32 -5.20
CA GLY A 15 15.31 -2.00 -5.48
C GLY A 15 14.60 -0.87 -4.71
N LEU A 16 13.28 -0.91 -4.61
CA LEU A 16 12.52 0.04 -3.78
C LEU A 16 12.89 -0.09 -2.29
N PHE A 17 13.08 -1.32 -1.81
CA PHE A 17 13.47 -1.58 -0.43
C PHE A 17 14.87 -1.07 -0.13
N ASP A 18 15.86 -1.49 -0.90
CA ASP A 18 17.28 -1.19 -0.66
C ASP A 18 17.62 0.29 -0.93
N GLN A 19 17.00 0.91 -1.93
CA GLN A 19 17.36 2.27 -2.34
C GLN A 19 16.47 3.36 -1.72
N VAL A 20 15.36 2.99 -1.08
CA VAL A 20 14.42 3.94 -0.50
C VAL A 20 14.17 3.63 0.96
N LEU A 21 13.60 2.46 1.24
CA LEU A 21 13.12 2.13 2.59
C LEU A 21 14.26 1.99 3.59
N MET A 22 15.34 1.30 3.21
CA MET A 22 16.50 1.08 4.09
C MET A 22 17.18 2.42 4.45
N PRO A 23 17.65 3.24 3.50
CA PRO A 23 18.27 4.54 3.81
C PRO A 23 17.34 5.48 4.58
N LEU A 24 16.04 5.46 4.25
CA LEU A 24 15.04 6.26 4.94
C LEU A 24 14.92 5.84 6.41
N SER A 25 14.86 4.53 6.66
CA SER A 25 14.75 3.98 8.01
C SER A 25 15.99 4.26 8.86
N GLU A 26 17.18 4.18 8.27
CA GLU A 26 18.45 4.47 8.94
C GLU A 26 18.52 5.95 9.33
N ARG A 27 18.18 6.85 8.40
CA ARG A 27 18.10 8.28 8.68
C ARG A 27 17.09 8.60 9.78
N MET A 28 15.90 8.02 9.72
CA MET A 28 14.89 8.22 10.76
C MET A 28 15.37 7.71 12.13
N ARG A 29 16.05 6.56 12.19
CA ARG A 29 16.66 6.06 13.43
C ARG A 29 17.74 7.00 13.96
N ALA A 30 18.59 7.55 13.09
CA ALA A 30 19.61 8.53 13.49
C ALA A 30 18.99 9.82 14.06
N GLU A 31 17.81 10.21 13.56
CA GLU A 31 17.01 11.32 14.08
C GLU A 31 16.14 10.94 15.31
N GLY A 32 16.29 9.73 15.85
CA GLY A 32 15.48 9.24 16.98
C GLY A 32 14.01 8.98 16.66
N LYS A 33 13.64 8.93 15.38
CA LYS A 33 12.28 8.68 14.89
C LYS A 33 12.08 7.19 14.58
N ALA A 34 10.98 6.62 15.04
CA ALA A 34 10.58 5.27 14.63
C ALA A 34 10.04 5.31 13.19
N ALA A 35 10.67 4.56 12.28
CA ALA A 35 10.27 4.47 10.87
C ALA A 35 8.87 3.86 10.69
N PHE A 36 8.60 2.76 11.39
CA PHE A 36 7.28 2.15 11.49
C PHE A 36 7.00 1.86 12.97
N PRO A 37 6.00 2.49 13.60
CA PRO A 37 5.62 2.14 14.95
C PRO A 37 5.02 0.73 14.92
N LEU A 38 5.79 -0.27 15.36
CA LEU A 38 5.31 -1.63 15.58
C LEU A 38 4.51 -1.77 16.89
N ALA A 39 4.18 -0.64 17.53
CA ALA A 39 3.39 -0.66 18.74
C ALA A 39 1.91 -0.88 18.37
N PRO A 40 1.16 -1.69 19.15
CA PRO A 40 -0.28 -1.67 19.06
C PRO A 40 -0.76 -0.25 19.28
N ASP A 41 -1.65 0.24 18.41
CA ASP A 41 -2.30 1.52 18.62
C ASP A 41 -3.18 1.39 19.87
N VAL A 42 -2.68 1.85 21.02
CA VAL A 42 -3.35 1.75 22.32
C VAL A 42 -4.64 2.58 22.38
N SER A 43 -4.90 3.44 21.38
CA SER A 43 -6.21 4.08 21.24
C SER A 43 -7.30 3.14 20.69
N TRP A 44 -6.92 1.94 20.25
CA TRP A 44 -7.80 0.91 19.69
C TRP A 44 -7.83 -0.28 20.66
N LEU A 45 -8.56 -0.11 21.77
CA LEU A 45 -8.72 -1.09 22.85
C LEU A 45 -9.44 -2.39 22.45
N SER A 46 -9.70 -2.62 21.17
CA SER A 46 -10.49 -3.75 20.66
C SER A 46 -10.20 -4.00 19.18
N TYR A 47 -9.97 -5.27 18.80
CA TYR A 47 -9.99 -5.74 17.40
C TYR A 47 -11.32 -5.43 16.69
N TYR A 48 -12.39 -5.23 17.45
CA TYR A 48 -13.64 -4.65 16.97
C TYR A 48 -13.56 -3.14 17.10
N ASN A 49 -13.14 -2.49 16.02
CA ASN A 49 -13.28 -1.05 15.90
C ASN A 49 -14.78 -0.69 15.98
N LYS A 50 -15.21 0.00 17.05
CA LYS A 50 -16.57 0.55 17.11
C LYS A 50 -16.68 1.55 15.97
N ARG A 51 -17.49 1.23 14.95
CA ARG A 51 -17.70 2.14 13.82
C ARG A 51 -18.12 3.52 14.35
N ARG A 52 -17.32 4.54 14.01
CA ARG A 52 -17.62 5.95 14.29
C ARG A 52 -18.87 6.44 13.55
N ARG A 53 -19.30 5.73 12.51
CA ARG A 53 -20.50 5.98 11.71
C ARG A 53 -21.41 4.75 11.74
N SER A 54 -22.68 4.95 12.03
CA SER A 54 -23.70 3.88 12.08
C SER A 54 -24.10 3.36 10.70
N ALA A 55 -23.73 4.05 9.62
CA ALA A 55 -23.95 3.65 8.25
C ALA A 55 -22.63 3.66 7.47
N MET A 56 -22.37 2.60 6.71
CA MET A 56 -21.33 2.61 5.67
C MET A 56 -21.85 3.39 4.49
N SER A 57 -21.01 4.27 3.96
CA SER A 57 -21.22 4.89 2.66
C SER A 57 -20.74 3.96 1.55
N HIS A 58 -21.22 4.18 0.33
CA HIS A 58 -20.72 3.47 -0.85
C HIS A 58 -19.20 3.56 -0.97
N ASP A 59 -18.61 4.70 -0.58
CA ASP A 59 -17.17 4.93 -0.61
C ASP A 59 -16.39 3.99 0.34
N ASP A 60 -17.04 3.48 1.40
CA ASP A 60 -16.44 2.47 2.31
C ASP A 60 -16.40 1.07 1.69
N PHE A 61 -17.17 0.83 0.61
CA PHE A 61 -17.19 -0.42 -0.16
C PHE A 61 -16.41 -0.32 -1.46
N THR A 62 -16.15 0.89 -1.96
CA THR A 62 -15.19 1.06 -3.04
C THR A 62 -13.80 0.84 -2.47
N SER A 63 -13.19 -0.29 -2.86
CA SER A 63 -11.74 -0.45 -2.77
C SER A 63 -11.09 0.85 -3.24
N ALA A 64 -10.09 1.36 -2.51
CA ALA A 64 -9.30 2.51 -2.92
C ALA A 64 -8.41 2.15 -4.13
N ALA A 65 -9.01 1.57 -5.17
CA ALA A 65 -8.41 1.38 -6.47
C ALA A 65 -8.03 2.75 -6.98
N CYS A 66 -6.73 2.96 -7.10
CA CYS A 66 -6.20 4.12 -7.81
C CYS A 66 -6.40 3.84 -9.30
N ARG A 67 -6.92 4.81 -10.05
CA ARG A 67 -7.11 4.70 -11.50
C ARG A 67 -5.79 4.41 -12.20
N ASP A 68 -4.73 5.04 -11.70
CA ASP A 68 -3.37 4.92 -12.20
C ASP A 68 -2.34 5.06 -11.07
N THR A 69 -1.07 4.92 -11.44
CA THR A 69 0.07 5.00 -10.54
C THR A 69 0.36 6.41 -10.04
N ASP A 70 -0.14 7.42 -10.73
CA ASP A 70 0.01 8.82 -10.33
C ASP A 70 -1.00 9.18 -9.23
N GLU A 71 -2.23 8.69 -9.35
CA GLU A 71 -3.23 8.73 -8.30
C GLU A 71 -2.79 7.94 -7.07
N LEU A 72 -2.14 6.79 -7.26
CA LEU A 72 -1.52 6.03 -6.18
C LEU A 72 -0.47 6.89 -5.44
N ALA A 73 0.47 7.50 -6.16
CA ALA A 73 1.50 8.34 -5.57
C ALA A 73 0.89 9.52 -4.79
N ARG A 74 -0.09 10.23 -5.37
CA ARG A 74 -0.77 11.36 -4.71
C ARG A 74 -1.52 10.94 -3.45
N ARG A 75 -2.26 9.82 -3.50
CA ARG A 75 -3.01 9.29 -2.36
C ARG A 75 -2.08 8.80 -1.26
N LEU A 76 -0.98 8.13 -1.60
CA LEU A 76 0.06 7.71 -0.64
C LEU A 76 0.69 8.92 0.05
N ALA A 77 1.09 9.94 -0.70
CA ALA A 77 1.64 11.17 -0.13
C ALA A 77 0.66 11.84 0.84
N THR A 78 -0.61 11.93 0.45
CA THR A 78 -1.68 12.52 1.27
C THR A 78 -1.89 11.73 2.57
N CYS A 79 -1.96 10.40 2.46
CA CYS A 79 -2.11 9.50 3.62
C CYS A 79 -0.94 9.65 4.59
N TRP A 80 0.30 9.61 4.09
CA TRP A 80 1.48 9.77 4.93
C TRP A 80 1.59 11.15 5.55
N HIS A 81 1.20 12.22 4.84
CA HIS A 81 1.10 13.55 5.43
C HIS A 81 0.08 13.61 6.57
N ALA A 82 -1.11 13.00 6.40
CA ALA A 82 -2.11 12.94 7.46
C ALA A 82 -1.61 12.17 8.70
N LEU A 83 -0.70 11.22 8.51
CA LEU A 83 -0.04 10.46 9.59
C LEU A 83 1.22 11.12 10.15
N GLY A 84 1.57 12.34 9.71
CA GLY A 84 2.79 13.06 10.12
C GLY A 84 4.09 12.44 9.59
N ARG A 85 4.00 11.58 8.57
CA ARG A 85 5.12 10.82 7.97
C ARG A 85 5.67 11.54 6.74
N HIS A 86 6.14 12.77 6.93
CA HIS A 86 6.61 13.64 5.84
C HIS A 86 7.77 13.04 5.05
N GLU A 87 8.64 12.28 5.71
CA GLU A 87 9.79 11.64 5.09
C GLU A 87 9.37 10.54 4.09
N PHE A 88 8.27 9.84 4.37
CA PHE A 88 7.67 8.87 3.46
C PHE A 88 6.85 9.55 2.36
N ALA A 89 6.10 10.60 2.70
CA ALA A 89 5.33 11.39 1.73
C ALA A 89 6.22 11.91 0.59
N ALA A 90 7.43 12.37 0.90
CA ALA A 90 8.43 12.82 -0.08
C ALA A 90 8.87 11.72 -1.07
N GLN A 91 8.73 10.44 -0.71
CA GLN A 91 9.13 9.31 -1.56
C GLN A 91 7.96 8.73 -2.37
N ALA A 92 6.73 9.23 -2.21
CA ALA A 92 5.54 8.62 -2.81
C ALA A 92 5.60 8.47 -4.34
N ALA A 93 6.29 9.38 -5.05
CA ALA A 93 6.52 9.26 -6.48
C ALA A 93 7.35 8.01 -6.85
N ARG A 94 8.34 7.62 -6.02
CA ARG A 94 9.13 6.40 -6.24
C ARG A 94 8.29 5.14 -6.05
N PHE A 95 7.32 5.16 -5.14
CA PHE A 95 6.33 4.08 -4.98
C PHE A 95 5.40 3.99 -6.21
N GLY A 96 4.93 5.12 -6.72
CA GLY A 96 4.15 5.16 -7.97
C GLY A 96 4.94 4.59 -9.16
N ALA A 97 6.21 4.97 -9.30
CA ALA A 97 7.08 4.46 -10.37
C ALA A 97 7.35 2.95 -10.24
N ALA A 98 7.62 2.45 -9.02
CA ALA A 98 7.77 1.01 -8.79
C ALA A 98 6.47 0.26 -9.10
N ALA A 99 5.32 0.80 -8.72
CA ALA A 99 4.01 0.23 -9.06
C ALA A 99 3.76 0.21 -10.58
N ALA A 100 4.18 1.24 -11.32
CA ALA A 100 4.10 1.28 -12.78
C ALA A 100 4.94 0.17 -13.43
N GLN A 101 6.15 -0.08 -12.92
CA GLN A 101 7.02 -1.15 -13.39
C GLN A 101 6.50 -2.55 -13.01
N ALA A 102 5.89 -2.69 -11.83
CA ALA A 102 5.34 -3.95 -11.34
C ALA A 102 4.01 -4.34 -11.99
N ARG A 103 3.16 -3.36 -12.34
CA ARG A 103 1.80 -3.58 -12.89
C ARG A 103 1.75 -4.60 -14.04
N PRO A 104 2.54 -4.47 -15.13
CA PRO A 104 2.48 -5.44 -16.22
C PRO A 104 2.90 -6.86 -15.78
N LEU A 105 3.81 -6.98 -14.80
CA LEU A 105 4.28 -8.27 -14.28
C LEU A 105 3.19 -9.00 -13.49
N VAL A 106 2.31 -8.25 -12.81
CA VAL A 106 1.19 -8.77 -12.00
C VAL A 106 -0.02 -9.08 -12.88
N MET A 107 -0.38 -8.19 -13.82
CA MET A 107 -1.59 -8.34 -14.65
C MET A 107 -1.50 -9.52 -15.63
N GLU A 108 -0.30 -9.92 -16.08
CA GLU A 108 -0.15 -11.10 -16.93
C GLU A 108 -0.19 -12.44 -16.18
N GLY A 109 -0.24 -12.42 -14.83
CA GLY A 109 -0.31 -13.61 -13.97
C GLY A 109 -1.71 -13.87 -13.40
N GLU A 110 -2.62 -12.90 -13.50
CA GLU A 110 -4.03 -13.11 -13.23
C GLU A 110 -4.62 -13.94 -14.38
N ALA A 111 -4.53 -15.27 -14.28
CA ALA A 111 -5.59 -16.09 -14.83
C ALA A 111 -6.89 -15.44 -14.37
N LYS A 112 -7.83 -15.17 -15.30
CA LYS A 112 -9.20 -14.76 -14.97
C LYS A 112 -9.69 -15.74 -13.91
N ALA A 113 -9.53 -15.41 -12.64
CA ALA A 113 -10.08 -16.19 -11.58
C ALA A 113 -11.57 -16.10 -11.88
N GLU A 114 -12.18 -17.22 -12.28
CA GLU A 114 -13.63 -17.32 -12.31
C GLU A 114 -14.09 -16.77 -10.97
N LEU A 115 -14.70 -15.59 -11.02
CA LEU A 115 -15.33 -14.98 -9.86
C LEU A 115 -16.25 -16.06 -9.33
N SER A 116 -15.92 -16.61 -8.15
CA SER A 116 -16.72 -17.66 -7.54
C SER A 116 -18.16 -17.13 -7.47
N PRO A 117 -19.13 -17.82 -8.10
CA PRO A 117 -20.51 -17.34 -8.19
C PRO A 117 -21.19 -17.19 -6.81
N TYR A 118 -20.52 -17.64 -5.75
CA TYR A 118 -20.96 -17.51 -4.36
C TYR A 118 -20.68 -16.13 -3.74
N ILE A 119 -19.93 -15.24 -4.40
CA ILE A 119 -19.82 -13.82 -4.01
C ILE A 119 -20.96 -13.01 -4.66
N TYR A 120 -22.19 -13.52 -4.59
CA TYR A 120 -23.42 -12.82 -4.96
C TYR A 120 -24.56 -13.28 -4.04
N ALA A 121 -24.42 -13.07 -2.73
CA ALA A 121 -25.55 -13.11 -1.82
C ALA A 121 -25.17 -12.51 -0.46
N MET A 122 -25.17 -11.18 -0.36
CA MET A 122 -25.67 -10.45 0.81
C MET A 122 -25.79 -8.98 0.41
N PHE A 123 -26.90 -8.66 -0.26
CA PHE A 123 -27.58 -7.38 -0.12
C PHE A 123 -28.98 -7.69 0.41
#